data_AF-A0A502XT17-F1
#
_entry.id   AF-A0A502XT17-F1
#
_cell.length_a   1.000
_cell.length_b   1.000
_cell.length_c   1.000
_cell.angle_alpha   90.00
_cell.angle_beta   90.00
_cell.angle_gamma   90.00
#
_symmetry.space_group_name_H-M   'P 1'
#
loop_
_entity.id
_entity.type
_entity.pdbx_description
1 polymer ?
#
loop_
_entity_poly.entity_id
_entity_poly.type
_entity_poly.pdbx_seq_one_letter_code
_entity_poly.pdbx_strand_id
1 'polypeptide(L)'
;MMMDTLDHDIGVIFSGPNHQRNAVGRMVAANHLDMHDRAPIAPANDSALKIWLREELLLQAQTRLPITYARLAKSLVASDAAGVIRDALEQLMDDDAEEGLPLLAAVAVKTLEPGLPAPWFFRKAEDMGLFVGDPADLDAYAFHAREFYRAIQLHAGNGQASGTTLPPFLSPAGR
;
A
#
# COMPACT_ATOMS: atom_id res chain seq x y z
N MET A 1 40.79 26.55 -14.12
CA MET A 1 40.63 25.78 -12.88
C MET A 1 39.68 24.65 -13.24
N MET A 2 40.21 23.43 -13.37
CA MET A 2 39.52 22.24 -13.89
C MET A 2 39.12 21.39 -12.68
N MET A 3 37.88 20.89 -12.66
CA MET A 3 37.44 19.90 -11.66
C MET A 3 36.96 18.65 -12.39
N ASP A 4 37.83 17.65 -12.46
CA ASP A 4 37.55 16.27 -12.89
C ASP A 4 38.35 15.35 -11.98
N THR A 5 37.68 14.47 -11.24
CA THR A 5 38.14 13.16 -10.67
C THR A 5 36.97 12.66 -9.81
N LEU A 6 36.00 11.92 -10.37
CA LEU A 6 35.99 10.46 -10.58
C LEU A 6 36.24 9.65 -9.29
N ASP A 7 35.12 9.33 -8.66
CA ASP A 7 34.90 8.25 -7.69
C ASP A 7 34.90 6.90 -8.43
N HIS A 8 35.78 5.98 -8.06
CA HIS A 8 35.75 4.56 -8.39
C HIS A 8 36.49 3.78 -7.30
N ASP A 9 35.77 3.08 -6.43
CA ASP A 9 36.32 1.95 -5.68
C ASP A 9 35.35 0.76 -5.78
N ILE A 10 35.77 -0.23 -6.56
CA ILE A 10 35.15 -1.55 -6.68
C ILE A 10 36.17 -2.53 -6.10
N GLY A 11 35.76 -3.26 -5.06
CA GLY A 11 36.58 -4.28 -4.41
C GLY A 11 35.77 -5.34 -3.66
N VAL A 12 35.19 -6.27 -4.41
CA VAL A 12 34.84 -7.64 -3.96
C VAL A 12 36.19 -8.40 -3.78
N ILE A 13 36.49 -9.30 -2.79
CA ILE A 13 36.06 -10.70 -2.58
C ILE A 13 36.76 -11.31 -1.31
N PHE A 14 35.99 -12.08 -0.51
CA PHE A 14 36.27 -13.35 0.23
C PHE A 14 37.49 -13.60 1.15
N SER A 15 37.22 -14.05 2.40
CA SER A 15 37.59 -15.39 2.92
C SER A 15 37.32 -15.58 4.43
N GLY A 16 36.79 -16.75 4.80
CA GLY A 16 36.96 -17.32 6.16
C GLY A 16 35.79 -18.18 6.67
N PRO A 17 35.93 -19.51 6.80
CA PRO A 17 34.89 -20.43 7.30
C PRO A 17 35.06 -20.76 8.79
N ASN A 18 33.97 -20.94 9.57
CA ASN A 18 34.00 -21.89 10.70
C ASN A 18 32.64 -22.23 11.33
N HIS A 19 32.32 -23.53 11.32
CA HIS A 19 31.61 -24.37 12.30
C HIS A 19 30.58 -23.77 13.29
N GLN A 20 29.36 -24.32 13.28
CA GLN A 20 28.91 -25.15 14.43
C GLN A 20 27.68 -26.03 14.12
N ARG A 21 27.69 -27.20 14.75
CA ARG A 21 26.70 -28.27 14.73
C ARG A 21 25.66 -28.01 15.83
N ASN A 22 24.38 -28.35 15.62
CA ASN A 22 23.57 -29.22 16.50
C ASN A 22 22.04 -29.05 16.30
N ALA A 23 21.41 -30.16 15.91
CA ALA A 23 20.26 -30.83 16.52
C ALA A 23 19.07 -30.04 17.14
N VAL A 24 17.89 -30.34 16.57
CA VAL A 24 16.58 -30.60 17.20
C VAL A 24 15.84 -29.43 17.86
N GLY A 25 14.71 -29.07 17.26
CA GLY A 25 13.68 -28.24 17.89
C GLY A 25 12.54 -27.95 16.93
N ARG A 26 11.57 -28.87 16.81
CA ARG A 26 10.27 -28.59 16.22
C ARG A 26 9.58 -27.54 17.08
N MET A 27 9.49 -26.30 16.61
CA MET A 27 8.49 -25.36 17.11
C MET A 27 8.05 -24.42 15.99
N VAL A 28 6.73 -24.34 15.86
CA VAL A 28 5.97 -23.51 14.94
C VAL A 28 6.37 -22.05 15.15
N ALA A 29 7.05 -21.47 14.16
CA ALA A 29 7.36 -20.04 14.13
C ALA A 29 7.02 -19.53 12.73
N ALA A 30 6.28 -18.42 12.72
CA ALA A 30 5.70 -17.75 11.57
C ALA A 30 6.60 -17.78 10.33
N ASN A 31 6.04 -18.21 9.19
CA ASN A 31 6.60 -17.95 7.87
C ASN A 31 6.59 -16.44 7.63
N HIS A 32 7.62 -15.77 8.14
CA HIS A 32 8.09 -14.48 7.69
C HIS A 32 9.09 -14.77 6.56
N LEU A 33 8.58 -15.01 5.35
CA LEU A 33 9.42 -15.28 4.17
C LEU A 33 9.11 -14.27 3.07
N ASP A 34 10.15 -13.48 2.77
CA ASP A 34 10.49 -12.90 1.47
C ASP A 34 9.51 -11.92 0.80
N MET A 35 9.65 -10.65 1.16
CA MET A 35 8.94 -9.50 0.57
C MET A 35 9.34 -9.13 -0.88
N HIS A 36 10.16 -9.90 -1.62
CA HIS A 36 10.67 -9.45 -2.93
C HIS A 36 10.80 -10.51 -4.04
N ASP A 37 10.25 -11.72 -3.90
CA ASP A 37 10.30 -12.73 -4.98
C ASP A 37 8.90 -13.18 -5.43
N ARG A 38 7.96 -12.23 -5.59
CA ARG A 38 6.71 -12.51 -6.31
C ARG A 38 7.01 -12.39 -7.80
N ALA A 39 6.98 -13.52 -8.52
CA ALA A 39 7.19 -13.58 -9.96
C ALA A 39 6.31 -12.54 -10.67
N PRO A 40 6.82 -11.88 -11.74
CA PRO A 40 6.08 -10.86 -12.45
C PRO A 40 4.76 -11.42 -12.97
N ILE A 41 3.66 -10.74 -12.63
CA ILE A 41 2.34 -11.13 -13.10
C ILE A 41 2.22 -10.64 -14.54
N ALA A 42 2.14 -11.57 -15.48
CA ALA A 42 1.75 -11.25 -16.84
C ALA A 42 0.27 -10.82 -16.84
N PRO A 43 -0.08 -9.67 -17.45
CA PRO A 43 -1.45 -9.15 -17.47
C PRO A 43 -2.35 -9.93 -18.45
N ALA A 44 -2.49 -11.24 -18.26
CA ALA A 44 -3.31 -12.08 -19.14
C ALA A 44 -4.81 -12.03 -18.79
N ASN A 45 -5.19 -11.45 -17.64
CA ASN A 45 -6.58 -11.33 -17.19
C ASN A 45 -6.77 -10.18 -16.19
N ASP A 46 -7.63 -9.22 -16.50
CA ASP A 46 -7.96 -8.05 -15.65
C ASP A 46 -8.46 -8.47 -14.26
N SER A 47 -9.19 -9.59 -14.19
CA SER A 47 -9.68 -10.13 -12.91
C SER A 47 -8.53 -10.62 -12.02
N ALA A 48 -7.50 -11.23 -12.60
CA ALA A 48 -6.34 -11.71 -11.85
C ALA A 48 -5.49 -10.53 -11.33
N LEU A 49 -5.36 -9.47 -12.13
CA LEU A 49 -4.71 -8.24 -11.70
C LEU A 49 -5.47 -7.57 -10.55
N LYS A 50 -6.81 -7.49 -10.65
CA LYS A 50 -7.65 -6.93 -9.60
C LYS A 50 -7.48 -7.67 -8.27
N ILE A 51 -7.50 -9.01 -8.31
CA ILE A 51 -7.27 -9.85 -7.13
C ILE A 51 -5.88 -9.57 -6.54
N TRP A 52 -4.85 -9.55 -7.38
CA TRP A 52 -3.49 -9.26 -6.94
C TRP A 52 -3.36 -7.88 -6.29
N LEU A 53 -3.91 -6.83 -6.92
CA LEU A 53 -3.90 -5.48 -6.37
C LEU A 53 -4.59 -5.45 -5.01
N ARG A 54 -5.75 -6.12 -4.87
CA ARG A 54 -6.46 -6.20 -3.59
C ARG A 54 -5.58 -6.83 -2.51
N GLU A 55 -4.94 -7.98 -2.80
CA GLU A 55 -4.04 -8.64 -1.85
C GLU A 55 -2.86 -7.74 -1.45
N GLU A 56 -2.21 -7.10 -2.42
CA GLU A 56 -1.08 -6.23 -2.16
C GLU A 56 -1.50 -5.02 -1.32
N LEU A 57 -2.60 -4.35 -1.66
CA LEU A 57 -3.10 -3.21 -0.88
C LEU A 57 -3.54 -3.61 0.53
N LEU A 58 -4.13 -4.79 0.71
CA LEU A 58 -4.48 -5.33 2.04
C LEU A 58 -3.24 -5.55 2.90
N LEU A 59 -2.14 -6.05 2.32
CA LEU A 59 -0.88 -6.20 3.02
C LEU A 59 -0.32 -4.84 3.48
N GLN A 60 -0.38 -3.85 2.60
CA GLN A 60 0.07 -2.49 2.91
C GLN A 60 -0.82 -1.83 3.97
N ALA A 61 -2.14 -2.04 3.90
CA ALA A 61 -3.09 -1.58 4.91
C ALA A 61 -2.82 -2.19 6.29
N GLN A 62 -2.51 -3.49 6.35
CA GLN A 62 -2.14 -4.20 7.58
C GLN A 62 -0.87 -3.63 8.22
N THR A 63 0.11 -3.25 7.40
CA THR A 63 1.35 -2.61 7.85
C THR A 63 1.21 -1.10 8.10
N ARG A 64 0.05 -0.53 7.79
CA ARG A 64 -0.26 0.91 7.89
C ARG A 64 0.66 1.79 7.04
N LEU A 65 1.16 1.25 5.92
CA LEU A 65 2.07 1.96 5.02
C LEU A 65 1.39 2.19 3.66
N PRO A 66 1.55 3.37 3.04
CA PRO A 66 1.16 3.56 1.66
C PRO A 66 2.11 2.84 0.71
N ILE A 67 1.63 2.53 -0.49
CA ILE A 67 2.43 2.00 -1.61
C ILE A 67 2.34 2.93 -2.81
N THR A 68 3.46 3.12 -3.51
CA THR A 68 3.45 3.96 -4.72
C THR A 68 2.99 3.17 -5.95
N TYR A 69 2.29 3.82 -6.88
CA TYR A 69 1.96 3.20 -8.17
C TYR A 69 3.22 2.72 -8.90
N ALA A 70 4.35 3.43 -8.76
CA ALA A 70 5.63 3.02 -9.31
C ALA A 70 6.12 1.69 -8.70
N ARG A 71 5.87 1.42 -7.41
CA ARG A 71 6.20 0.14 -6.79
C ARG A 71 5.27 -0.97 -7.27
N LEU A 72 3.97 -0.69 -7.42
CA LEU A 72 3.02 -1.64 -8.01
C LEU A 72 3.41 -1.99 -9.46
N ALA A 73 3.74 -0.99 -10.28
CA ALA A 73 4.11 -1.17 -11.68
C ALA A 73 5.38 -2.00 -11.87
N LYS A 74 6.34 -1.93 -10.93
CA LYS A 74 7.55 -2.77 -10.97
C LYS A 74 7.27 -4.27 -10.88
N SER A 75 6.12 -4.66 -10.32
CA SER A 75 5.69 -6.06 -10.22
C SER A 75 4.93 -6.54 -11.47
N LEU A 76 4.61 -5.64 -12.40
CA LEU A 76 3.94 -5.96 -13.66
C LEU A 76 4.94 -5.97 -14.81
N VAL A 77 4.81 -6.95 -15.72
CA VAL A 77 5.50 -6.94 -17.01
C VAL A 77 4.48 -6.52 -18.07
N ALA A 78 4.29 -5.20 -18.18
CA ALA A 78 3.33 -4.59 -19.12
C ALA A 78 3.91 -3.30 -19.70
N SER A 79 3.73 -3.09 -21.01
CA SER A 79 4.16 -1.86 -21.69
C SER A 79 3.40 -0.61 -21.22
N ASP A 80 2.16 -0.78 -20.74
CA ASP A 80 1.34 0.28 -20.15
C ASP A 80 0.85 -0.11 -18.74
N ALA A 81 1.79 -0.44 -17.85
CA ALA A 81 1.46 -0.82 -16.48
C ALA A 81 0.65 0.27 -15.73
N ALA A 82 0.84 1.54 -16.05
CA ALA A 82 0.16 2.64 -15.37
C ALA A 82 -1.34 2.71 -15.70
N GLY A 83 -1.72 2.60 -16.98
CA GLY A 83 -3.13 2.57 -17.39
C GLY A 83 -3.84 1.35 -16.84
N VAL A 84 -3.22 0.17 -16.97
CA VAL A 84 -3.76 -1.10 -16.50
C VAL A 84 -3.94 -1.14 -14.96
N ILE A 85 -3.00 -0.56 -14.19
CA ILE A 85 -3.15 -0.43 -12.73
C ILE A 85 -4.28 0.54 -12.39
N ARG A 86 -4.38 1.69 -13.08
CA ARG A 86 -5.47 2.65 -12.85
C ARG A 86 -6.82 1.97 -13.03
N ASP A 87 -7.04 1.33 -14.17
CA ASP A 87 -8.33 0.75 -14.52
C ASP A 87 -8.75 -0.33 -13.50
N ALA A 88 -7.79 -1.15 -13.05
CA ALA A 88 -8.04 -2.15 -12.02
C ALA A 88 -8.28 -1.54 -10.62
N LEU A 89 -7.63 -0.42 -10.28
CA LEU A 89 -7.89 0.32 -9.04
C LEU A 89 -9.27 0.98 -9.05
N GLU A 90 -9.70 1.54 -10.19
CA GLU A 90 -11.04 2.11 -10.35
C GLU A 90 -12.12 1.04 -10.16
N GLN A 91 -11.91 -0.15 -10.71
CA GLN A 91 -12.81 -1.28 -10.48
C GLN A 91 -12.83 -1.74 -9.02
N LEU A 92 -11.69 -1.70 -8.31
CA LEU A 92 -11.67 -1.97 -6.86
C LEU A 92 -12.45 -0.93 -6.06
N MET A 93 -12.38 0.34 -6.48
CA MET A 93 -13.15 1.39 -5.84
C MET A 93 -14.67 1.19 -6.01
N ASP A 94 -15.11 0.75 -7.19
CA ASP A 94 -16.51 0.40 -7.42
C ASP A 94 -16.94 -0.75 -6.50
N ASP A 95 -16.18 -1.86 -6.47
CA ASP A 95 -16.47 -3.01 -5.61
C ASP A 95 -16.54 -2.61 -4.12
N ASP A 96 -15.59 -1.78 -3.64
CA ASP A 96 -15.56 -1.34 -2.24
C ASP A 96 -16.73 -0.41 -1.92
N ALA A 97 -17.11 0.48 -2.84
CA ALA A 97 -18.24 1.39 -2.66
C ALA A 97 -19.59 0.66 -2.66
N GLU A 98 -19.77 -0.34 -3.54
CA GLU A 98 -20.97 -1.20 -3.57
C GLU A 98 -21.17 -1.96 -2.26
N GLU A 99 -20.08 -2.41 -1.63
CA GLU A 99 -20.08 -3.12 -0.34
C GLU A 99 -20.09 -2.15 0.87
N GLY A 100 -20.08 -0.83 0.65
CA GLY A 100 -20.01 0.19 1.72
C GLY A 100 -18.71 0.17 2.52
N LEU A 101 -17.65 -0.42 1.95
CA LEU A 101 -16.31 -0.52 2.52
C LEU A 101 -15.51 0.78 2.29
N PRO A 102 -14.46 1.05 3.07
CA PRO A 102 -13.52 2.12 2.75
C PRO A 102 -12.78 1.83 1.45
N LEU A 103 -12.47 2.87 0.68
CA LEU A 103 -11.80 2.73 -0.61
C LEU A 103 -10.37 2.22 -0.40
N LEU A 104 -10.12 0.94 -0.66
CA LEU A 104 -8.80 0.34 -0.45
C LEU A 104 -7.74 0.97 -1.36
N ALA A 105 -8.15 1.47 -2.52
CA ALA A 105 -7.31 2.22 -3.45
C ALA A 105 -6.66 3.48 -2.81
N ALA A 106 -7.18 4.00 -1.69
CA ALA A 106 -6.56 5.10 -0.94
C ALA A 106 -5.18 4.73 -0.38
N VAL A 107 -4.84 3.43 -0.25
CA VAL A 107 -3.51 2.98 0.17
C VAL A 107 -2.45 3.18 -0.93
N ALA A 108 -2.90 3.31 -2.19
CA ALA A 108 -2.04 3.52 -3.34
C ALA A 108 -1.88 5.01 -3.66
N VAL A 109 -0.64 5.50 -3.60
CA VAL A 109 -0.29 6.91 -3.79
C VAL A 109 0.60 7.12 -5.01
N LYS A 110 0.62 8.34 -5.54
CA LYS A 110 1.52 8.70 -6.65
C LYS A 110 2.98 8.74 -6.18
N THR A 111 3.22 9.40 -5.05
CA THR A 111 4.52 9.55 -4.40
C THR A 111 4.32 9.49 -2.88
N LEU A 112 5.37 9.13 -2.13
CA LEU A 112 5.29 9.09 -0.66
C LEU A 112 5.19 10.48 -0.04
N GLU A 113 5.70 11.51 -0.72
CA GLU A 113 5.57 12.91 -0.35
C GLU A 113 4.99 13.66 -1.55
N PRO A 114 3.85 14.36 -1.43
CA PRO A 114 3.07 14.58 -0.21
C PRO A 114 2.16 13.41 0.22
N GLY A 115 2.24 12.25 -0.44
CA GLY A 115 1.46 11.06 -0.05
C GLY A 115 0.05 11.03 -0.62
N LEU A 116 -0.22 11.70 -1.74
CA LEU A 116 -1.53 11.73 -2.37
C LEU A 116 -1.68 10.71 -3.52
N PRO A 117 -2.88 10.14 -3.70
CA PRO A 117 -3.30 9.49 -4.92
C PRO A 117 -3.23 10.44 -6.13
N ALA A 118 -3.26 9.86 -7.33
CA ALA A 118 -3.35 10.66 -8.54
C ALA A 118 -4.75 11.28 -8.73
N PRO A 119 -4.91 12.37 -9.51
CA PRO A 119 -6.18 13.08 -9.66
C PRO A 119 -7.37 12.22 -10.11
N TRP A 120 -7.13 11.13 -10.85
CA TRP A 120 -8.18 10.22 -11.30
C TRP A 120 -8.89 9.53 -10.13
N PHE A 121 -8.21 9.29 -9.00
CA PHE A 121 -8.83 8.69 -7.80
C PHE A 121 -9.93 9.59 -7.25
N PHE A 122 -9.68 10.90 -7.17
CA PHE A 122 -10.66 11.87 -6.66
C PHE A 122 -11.83 12.04 -7.63
N ARG A 123 -11.56 12.06 -8.94
CA ARG A 123 -12.62 12.09 -9.97
C ARG A 123 -13.51 10.86 -9.88
N LYS A 124 -12.91 9.67 -9.76
CA LYS A 124 -13.67 8.42 -9.58
C LYS A 124 -14.50 8.45 -8.29
N ALA A 125 -13.96 8.99 -7.19
CA ALA A 125 -14.71 9.17 -5.95
C ALA A 125 -15.85 10.21 -6.07
N GLU A 126 -15.66 11.26 -6.87
CA GLU A 126 -16.68 12.25 -7.20
C GLU A 126 -17.81 11.64 -8.05
N ASP A 127 -17.47 10.83 -9.05
CA ASP A 127 -18.44 10.11 -9.88
C ASP A 127 -19.34 9.17 -9.05
N MET A 128 -18.81 8.61 -7.95
CA MET A 128 -19.57 7.79 -6.99
C MET A 128 -20.29 8.62 -5.91
N GLY A 129 -20.12 9.95 -5.89
CA GLY A 129 -20.70 10.85 -4.89
C GLY A 129 -20.05 10.77 -3.50
N LEU A 130 -18.86 10.19 -3.39
CA LEU A 130 -18.12 10.05 -2.12
C LEU A 130 -17.22 11.26 -1.83
N PHE A 131 -16.81 11.98 -2.87
CA PHE A 131 -15.95 13.16 -2.78
C PHE A 131 -16.63 14.36 -3.47
N VAL A 132 -16.47 15.53 -2.89
CA VAL A 132 -16.87 16.82 -3.47
C VAL A 132 -15.74 17.80 -3.18
N GLY A 133 -15.13 18.36 -4.21
CA GLY A 133 -14.04 19.32 -4.09
C GLY A 133 -13.04 19.26 -5.24
N ASP A 134 -12.04 20.13 -5.22
CA ASP A 134 -10.97 20.10 -6.22
C ASP A 134 -9.91 19.03 -5.82
N PRO A 135 -9.54 18.10 -6.73
CA PRO A 135 -8.43 17.16 -6.53
C PRO A 135 -7.07 17.79 -6.18
N ALA A 136 -6.90 19.10 -6.36
CA ALA A 136 -5.70 19.86 -6.03
C ALA A 136 -5.75 20.60 -4.67
N ASP A 137 -6.90 20.64 -4.01
CA ASP A 137 -7.12 21.42 -2.80
C ASP A 137 -6.96 20.62 -1.49
N LEU A 138 -7.02 21.32 -0.36
CA LEU A 138 -6.98 20.73 0.99
C LEU A 138 -8.10 19.71 1.23
N ASP A 139 -9.23 19.84 0.53
CA ASP A 139 -10.32 18.87 0.61
C ASP A 139 -9.90 17.49 0.09
N ALA A 140 -9.06 17.44 -0.95
CA ALA A 140 -8.50 16.19 -1.45
C ALA A 140 -7.59 15.52 -0.41
N TYR A 141 -6.78 16.31 0.31
CA TYR A 141 -5.96 15.81 1.42
C TYR A 141 -6.82 15.26 2.56
N ALA A 142 -7.84 16.00 2.98
CA ALA A 142 -8.73 15.59 4.06
C ALA A 142 -9.52 14.33 3.70
N PHE A 143 -10.02 14.25 2.47
CA PHE A 143 -10.70 13.07 1.93
C PHE A 143 -9.76 11.86 1.90
N HIS A 144 -8.59 12.00 1.28
CA HIS A 144 -7.61 10.93 1.18
C HIS A 144 -7.18 10.43 2.57
N ALA A 145 -6.84 11.33 3.48
CA ALA A 145 -6.44 10.95 4.84
C ALA A 145 -7.55 10.14 5.53
N ARG A 146 -8.81 10.58 5.43
CA ARG A 146 -9.95 9.86 6.00
C ARG A 146 -10.10 8.45 5.42
N GLU A 147 -10.08 8.31 4.10
CA GLU A 147 -10.22 6.99 3.45
C GLU A 147 -9.04 6.07 3.74
N PHE A 148 -7.81 6.59 3.70
CA PHE A 148 -6.62 5.86 4.11
C PHE A 148 -6.74 5.35 5.55
N TYR A 149 -7.13 6.22 6.49
CA TYR A 149 -7.33 5.84 7.90
C TYR A 149 -8.43 4.80 8.08
N ARG A 150 -9.54 4.89 7.34
CA ARG A 150 -10.60 3.87 7.42
C ARG A 150 -10.12 2.52 6.87
N ALA A 151 -9.40 2.51 5.76
CA ALA A 151 -8.86 1.29 5.16
C ALA A 151 -7.86 0.59 6.10
N ILE A 152 -6.90 1.31 6.67
CA ILE A 152 -5.93 0.71 7.60
C ILE A 152 -6.56 0.30 8.93
N GLN A 153 -7.66 0.93 9.37
CA GLN A 153 -8.36 0.53 10.60
C GLN A 153 -9.17 -0.74 10.38
N LEU A 154 -9.90 -0.83 9.26
CA LEU A 154 -10.66 -2.03 8.91
C LEU A 154 -9.75 -3.24 8.72
N HIS A 155 -8.57 -3.03 8.15
CA HIS A 155 -7.63 -4.10 7.80
C HIS A 155 -6.40 -4.17 8.70
N ALA A 156 -6.33 -3.41 9.79
CA ALA A 156 -5.27 -3.60 10.78
C ALA A 156 -5.33 -5.05 11.26
N GLY A 157 -4.26 -5.81 11.05
CA GLY A 157 -4.20 -7.20 11.48
C GLY A 157 -4.65 -7.31 12.93
N ASN A 158 -5.59 -8.22 13.22
CA ASN A 158 -6.15 -8.48 14.55
C ASN A 158 -5.07 -9.06 15.50
N GLY A 159 -4.00 -8.33 15.74
CA GLY A 159 -3.04 -8.60 16.80
C GLY A 159 -3.72 -8.29 18.13
N GLN A 160 -4.59 -9.19 18.59
CA GLN A 160 -5.00 -9.34 19.99
C GLN A 160 -5.15 -8.01 20.77
N ALA A 161 -6.08 -7.15 20.38
CA ALA A 161 -6.55 -6.08 21.26
C ALA A 161 -7.61 -6.64 22.21
N SER A 162 -7.20 -7.51 23.12
CA SER A 162 -7.94 -7.76 24.35
C SER A 162 -8.02 -6.44 25.11
N GLY A 163 -9.20 -5.85 25.17
CA GLY A 163 -9.57 -4.82 26.15
C GLY A 163 -8.71 -3.56 26.13
N THR A 164 -9.03 -2.60 25.27
CA THR A 164 -8.86 -1.20 25.64
C THR A 164 -10.09 -0.43 25.24
N THR A 165 -11.02 -0.38 26.19
CA THR A 165 -12.00 0.68 26.39
C THR A 165 -11.58 1.98 25.71
N LEU A 166 -12.29 2.35 24.65
CA LEU A 166 -12.35 3.72 24.17
C LEU A 166 -12.65 4.62 25.39
N PRO A 167 -11.86 5.66 25.70
CA PRO A 167 -12.33 6.66 26.64
C PRO A 167 -13.60 7.28 26.04
N PRO A 168 -14.69 7.41 26.83
CA PRO A 168 -15.89 8.08 26.34
C PRO A 168 -15.51 9.50 25.93
N PHE A 169 -15.90 9.88 24.71
CA PHE A 169 -15.92 11.28 24.29
C PHE A 169 -16.64 12.07 25.39
N LEU A 170 -15.91 12.98 26.05
CA LEU A 170 -16.49 13.93 26.98
C LEU A 170 -17.49 14.79 26.20
N SER A 171 -18.78 14.50 26.37
CA SER A 171 -19.85 15.39 25.96
C SER A 171 -19.60 16.79 26.55
N PRO A 172 -19.75 17.88 25.78
CA PRO A 172 -19.65 19.20 26.34
C PRO A 172 -20.80 19.39 27.33
N ALA A 173 -20.46 19.53 28.62
CA ALA A 173 -21.42 19.89 29.64
C ALA A 173 -21.95 21.29 29.33
N GLY A 174 -23.21 21.37 28.93
CA GLY A 174 -23.94 22.62 28.90
C GLY A 174 -24.13 23.14 30.32
N ARG A 175 -23.71 24.38 30.56
CA ARG A 175 -24.57 25.44 31.11
C ARG A 175 -23.91 26.80 30.97
#